data_AF-A0A2H0H7Y7-F1
#
_entry.id   AF-A0A2H0H7Y7-F1
#
_cell.length_a   1.000
_cell.length_b   1.000
_cell.length_c   1.000
_cell.angle_alpha   90.00
_cell.angle_beta   90.00
_cell.angle_gamma   90.00
#
_symmetry.space_group_name_H-M   'P 1'
#
loop_
_entity.id
_entity.type
_entity.pdbx_description
1 polymer ?
#
loop_
_entity_poly.entity_id
_entity_poly.type
_entity_poly.pdbx_seq_one_letter_code
_entity_poly.pdbx_strand_id
1 'polypeptide(L)' 'MKLRISLLFSLVLIYSVQMSLACTIIAVGKKASADGSIIVSHTDAGPDCRLHFVPGQTFKAGSMA' A
#
# COMPACT_ATOMS: atom_id res chain seq x y z
N MET A 1 8.39 3.79 41.05
CA MET A 1 7.32 3.40 40.10
C MET A 1 7.27 4.28 38.85
N LYS A 2 7.21 5.62 38.96
CA LYS A 2 7.09 6.53 37.82
C LYS A 2 8.17 6.36 36.73
N LEU A 3 9.43 6.15 37.12
CA LEU A 3 10.54 5.94 36.17
C LEU A 3 10.45 4.62 35.40
N ARG A 4 10.01 3.54 36.07
CA ARG A 4 9.82 2.22 35.42
C ARG A 4 8.64 2.24 34.44
N ILE A 5 7.56 2.96 34.80
CA ILE A 5 6.39 3.16 33.93
C ILE A 5 6.78 4.00 32.71
N SER A 6 7.56 5.06 32.90
CA SER A 6 8.09 5.88 31.79
C SER A 6 8.96 5.06 30.84
N LEU A 7 9.83 4.20 31.38
CA LEU A 7 10.70 3.33 30.58
C LEU A 7 9.90 2.30 29.76
N LEU A 8 8.88 1.69 30.36
CA LEU A 8 7.98 0.75 29.68
C LEU A 8 7.17 1.46 28.59
N PHE A 9 6.67 2.67 28.86
CA PHE A 9 5.93 3.46 27.87
C PHE A 9 6.81 3.85 26.68
N SER A 10 8.05 4.27 26.94
CA SER A 10 9.02 4.57 25.88
C SER A 10 9.36 3.35 25.03
N LEU A 11 9.45 2.16 25.63
CA LEU A 11 9.73 0.91 24.91
C LEU A 11 8.58 0.52 23.97
N VAL A 12 7.33 0.67 24.43
CA VAL A 12 6.12 0.43 23.62
C VAL A 12 6.04 1.41 22.44
N LEU A 13 6.39 2.67 22.65
CA LEU A 13 6.37 3.69 21.60
C LEU A 13 7.39 3.37 20.49
N ILE A 14 8.60 2.94 20.84
CA ILE A 14 9.64 2.56 19.86
C ILE A 14 9.21 1.34 19.03
N TYR A 15 8.52 0.38 19.64
CA TYR A 15 8.02 -0.81 18.95
C TYR A 15 6.92 -0.49 17.92
N SER A 16 6.15 0.58 18.15
CA SER A 16 5.05 0.99 17.24
C SER A 16 5.51 1.59 15.90
N VAL A 17 6.81 1.89 15.74
CA VAL A 17 7.36 2.58 14.55
C VAL A 17 7.80 1.61 13.43
N GLN A 18 7.70 0.29 13.62
CA GLN A 18 8.42 -0.68 12.77
C GLN A 18 7.71 -1.16 11.48
N MET A 19 6.60 -0.57 11.04
CA MET A 19 5.95 -1.01 9.80
C MET A 19 6.31 -0.10 8.62
N SER A 20 7.54 -0.26 8.09
CA SER A 20 7.88 0.28 6.77
C SER A 20 7.70 -0.81 5.72
N LEU A 21 6.65 -0.69 4.90
CA LEU A 21 6.45 -1.51 3.71
C LEU A 21 7.33 -0.93 2.59
N ALA A 22 8.52 -1.49 2.44
CA ALA A 22 9.47 -1.05 1.42
C ALA A 22 9.05 -1.59 0.05
N CYS A 23 8.69 -0.70 -0.88
CA CYS A 23 8.48 -1.03 -2.28
C CYS A 23 9.20 -0.01 -3.17
N THR A 24 9.54 -0.43 -4.39
CA THR A 24 10.03 0.45 -5.45
C THR A 24 8.92 0.61 -6.48
N ILE A 25 8.59 1.87 -6.81
CA ILE A 25 7.60 2.21 -7.84
C ILE A 25 8.35 2.56 -9.12
N ILE A 26 7.88 2.01 -10.25
CA ILE A 26 8.32 2.39 -11.59
C ILE A 26 7.10 2.90 -12.36
N ALA A 27 7.14 4.19 -12.73
CA ALA A 27 6.11 4.85 -13.50
C ALA A 27 6.68 5.39 -14.82
N VAL A 28 6.03 5.05 -15.93
CA VAL A 28 6.45 5.44 -17.29
C VAL A 28 5.30 6.11 -18.02
N GLY A 29 5.51 7.36 -18.44
CA GLY A 29 4.53 8.11 -19.23
C GLY A 29 4.51 7.71 -20.70
N LYS A 30 3.41 7.99 -21.40
CA LYS A 30 3.19 7.62 -22.82
C LYS A 30 4.24 8.12 -23.83
N LYS A 31 5.03 9.15 -23.48
CA LYS A 31 6.11 9.66 -24.34
C LYS A 31 7.48 9.05 -24.01
N ALA A 32 7.57 8.35 -22.88
CA ALA A 32 8.78 7.70 -22.38
C ALA A 32 8.77 6.19 -22.64
N SER A 33 7.59 5.58 -22.81
CA SER A 33 7.47 4.17 -23.21
C SER A 33 7.75 3.99 -24.70
N ALA A 34 8.27 2.81 -25.07
CA ALA A 34 8.60 2.48 -26.45
C ALA A 34 7.38 2.31 -27.36
N ASP A 35 6.23 1.96 -26.78
CA ASP A 35 4.98 1.62 -27.48
C ASP A 35 3.86 2.65 -27.25
N GLY A 36 4.13 3.73 -26.51
CA GLY A 36 3.14 4.75 -26.19
C GLY A 36 2.17 4.38 -25.05
N SER A 37 2.34 3.24 -24.39
CA SER A 37 1.55 2.83 -23.23
C SER A 37 1.88 3.68 -21.98
N ILE A 38 1.01 3.63 -20.98
CA ILE A 38 1.28 4.15 -19.63
C ILE A 38 1.53 2.94 -18.73
N ILE A 39 2.66 2.93 -18.02
CA ILE A 39 3.06 1.80 -17.17
C ILE A 39 3.15 2.27 -15.72
N VAL A 40 2.46 1.54 -14.83
CA VAL A 40 2.58 1.69 -13.38
C VAL A 40 2.88 0.30 -12.82
N SER A 41 4.01 0.16 -12.16
CA SER A 41 4.45 -1.12 -11.56
C SER A 41 5.13 -0.88 -10.22
N HIS A 42 5.16 -1.91 -9.38
CA HIS A 42 5.87 -1.87 -8.11
C HIS A 42 6.47 -3.23 -7.72
N THR A 43 7.53 -3.21 -6.92
CA THR A 43 8.07 -4.43 -6.29
C THR A 43 7.17 -4.88 -5.13
N ASP A 44 7.33 -6.14 -4.69
CA ASP A 44 6.53 -6.76 -3.62
C ASP A 44 5.04 -7.01 -3.96
N ALA A 45 4.70 -6.97 -5.25
CA ALA A 45 3.44 -7.51 -5.79
C ALA A 45 3.52 -9.04 -5.95
N GLY A 46 3.93 -9.77 -4.91
CA GLY A 46 4.53 -11.13 -4.90
C GLY A 46 3.93 -12.28 -5.74
N PRO A 47 4.55 -13.49 -5.69
CA PRO A 47 4.28 -14.64 -6.57
C PRO A 47 2.86 -15.25 -6.44
N ASP A 48 2.12 -14.90 -5.38
CA ASP A 48 0.75 -15.33 -5.11
C ASP A 48 -0.32 -14.32 -5.56
N CYS A 49 0.04 -13.33 -6.39
CA CYS A 49 -0.93 -12.40 -6.97
C CYS A 49 -1.87 -13.13 -7.93
N ARG A 50 -2.96 -13.67 -7.38
CA ARG A 50 -4.07 -14.20 -8.15
C ARG A 50 -4.83 -13.02 -8.75
N LEU A 51 -4.99 -13.03 -10.07
CA LEU A 51 -5.86 -12.09 -10.73
C LEU A 51 -7.31 -12.50 -10.42
N HIS A 52 -8.02 -11.63 -9.72
CA HIS A 52 -9.44 -11.81 -9.42
C HIS A 52 -10.26 -10.85 -10.29
N PHE A 53 -11.16 -11.42 -11.10
CA PHE A 53 -12.18 -10.63 -11.77
C PHE A 53 -13.33 -10.37 -10.79
N VAL A 54 -13.53 -9.11 -10.44
CA VAL A 54 -14.67 -8.66 -9.62
C VAL A 54 -15.70 -8.03 -10.57
N PRO A 55 -16.88 -8.64 -10.79
CA PRO A 55 -17.91 -8.05 -11.62
C PRO A 55 -18.35 -6.68 -11.08
N GLY A 56 -18.60 -5.73 -11.98
CA GLY A 56 -19.15 -4.44 -11.59
C GLY A 56 -20.55 -4.59 -10.97
N GLN A 57 -20.81 -3.83 -9.91
CA GLN A 57 -22.12 -3.76 -9.27
C GLN A 57 -22.85 -2.49 -9.71
N THR A 58 -24.15 -2.61 -9.98
CA THR A 58 -25.02 -1.44 -10.17
C THR A 58 -25.55 -0.96 -8.83
N PHE A 59 -25.43 0.33 -8.56
CA PHE A 59 -25.97 0.97 -7.36
C PHE A 59 -27.23 1.77 -7.68
N LYS A 60 -28.18 1.82 -6.75
CA LYS A 60 -29.39 2.65 -6.90
C LYS A 60 -29.02 4.13 -6.71
N ALA A 61 -29.82 5.02 -7.30
CA ALA A 61 -29.70 6.46 -7.07
C ALA A 61 -29.70 6.77 -5.55
N GLY A 62 -28.72 7.56 -5.10
CA GLY A 62 -28.53 7.90 -3.68
C GLY A 62 -27.69 6.91 -2.88
N SER A 63 -27.10 5.88 -3.49
CA SER A 63 -26.14 5.01 -2.80
C SER A 63 -24.84 5.76 -2.51
N MET A 64 -24.28 5.54 -1.33
CA MET A 64 -22.99 6.11 -0.90
C MET A 64 -21.89 5.04 -0.92
N ALA A 65 -20.64 5.48 -1.09
CA ALA A 65 -19.44 4.65 -1.05
C ALA A 65 -19.09 4.20 0.38
#